data_AF-A0A5B9R749-F1
#
_entry.id   AF-A0A5B9R749-F1
#
_cell.length_a   1.000
_cell.length_b   1.000
_cell.length_c   1.000
_cell.angle_alpha   90.00
_cell.angle_beta   90.00
_cell.angle_gamma   90.00
#
_symmetry.space_group_name_H-M   'P 1'
#
loop_
_entity.id
_entity.type
_entity.pdbx_description
1 polymer ?
#
loop_
_entity_poly.entity_id
_entity_poly.type
_entity_poly.pdbx_seq_one_letter_code
_entity_poly.pdbx_strand_id
1 'polypeptide(L)'
;MNLKHIARCFACTLLLISLTVHAQETETDPTGKKIKKGESQTTPVPAAVTRKKAIFELYHETSTHHKMEIEVIFDPRVYPYKVLDGKISGSICDSPHWKITEGEIGPGLRIKAENTNSTPNCSTDVVIIGSAVQPAGYTGTYMFNVNGSAYGFKHSTLFIGYSNP
;
A
#
# COMPACT_ATOMS: atom_id res chain seq x y z
N MET A 1 -12.88 -10.60 -80.53
CA MET A 1 -12.99 -10.55 -79.05
C MET A 1 -11.58 -10.67 -78.50
N ASN A 2 -10.97 -9.57 -78.04
CA ASN A 2 -10.95 -9.11 -76.63
C ASN A 2 -10.35 -10.18 -75.69
N LEU A 3 -9.43 -9.92 -74.77
CA LEU A 3 -8.71 -8.73 -74.32
C LEU A 3 -7.70 -9.25 -73.26
N LYS A 4 -6.43 -8.83 -73.37
CA LYS A 4 -5.40 -8.56 -72.33
C LYS A 4 -5.52 -9.23 -70.95
N HIS A 5 -4.43 -9.80 -70.41
CA HIS A 5 -4.04 -9.87 -68.97
C HIS A 5 -2.60 -10.50 -68.98
N ILE A 6 -1.53 -9.99 -68.36
CA ILE A 6 -1.35 -9.19 -67.15
C ILE A 6 -0.16 -8.25 -67.32
N ALA A 7 -0.43 -6.99 -66.98
CA ALA A 7 0.52 -5.92 -66.82
C ALA A 7 0.99 -5.89 -65.35
N ARG A 8 2.26 -5.46 -65.16
CA ARG A 8 2.68 -4.38 -64.24
C ARG A 8 2.46 -4.60 -62.73
N CYS A 9 3.23 -4.06 -61.79
CA CYS A 9 4.45 -3.28 -61.71
C CYS A 9 4.55 -2.88 -60.22
N PHE A 10 5.62 -2.18 -59.86
CA PHE A 10 5.73 -1.28 -58.70
C PHE A 10 6.01 -1.88 -57.31
N ALA A 11 7.29 -1.74 -56.97
CA ALA A 11 7.80 -1.37 -55.65
C ALA A 11 6.87 -0.43 -54.86
N CYS A 12 6.79 -0.63 -53.55
CA CYS A 12 6.75 0.49 -52.61
C CYS A 12 7.20 0.03 -51.22
N THR A 13 8.33 0.61 -50.83
CA THR A 13 8.88 0.77 -49.49
C THR A 13 7.80 0.95 -48.41
N LEU A 14 7.86 0.18 -47.32
CA LEU A 14 7.43 0.68 -46.01
C LEU A 14 8.17 -0.08 -44.90
N LEU A 15 9.29 0.51 -44.47
CA LEU A 15 10.01 0.12 -43.28
C LEU A 15 9.17 0.62 -42.08
N LEU A 16 8.34 -0.25 -41.51
CA LEU A 16 7.59 0.03 -40.29
C LEU A 16 8.55 0.02 -39.09
N ILE A 17 9.03 1.21 -38.72
CA ILE A 17 9.66 1.46 -37.41
C ILE A 17 8.53 1.40 -36.39
N SER A 18 8.45 0.31 -35.62
CA SER A 18 7.58 0.20 -34.45
C SER A 18 8.05 1.20 -33.38
N LEU A 19 7.41 2.36 -33.31
CA LEU A 19 7.44 3.22 -32.14
C LEU A 19 6.65 2.55 -31.02
N THR A 20 7.35 1.81 -30.16
CA THR A 20 6.79 1.35 -28.88
C THR A 20 6.66 2.58 -27.97
N VAL A 21 5.50 3.23 -28.02
CA VAL A 21 5.08 4.20 -27.01
C VAL A 21 4.97 3.43 -25.69
N HIS A 22 6.01 3.53 -24.86
CA HIS A 22 5.95 3.09 -23.48
C HIS A 22 5.00 4.04 -22.76
N ALA A 23 3.72 3.66 -22.66
CA ALA A 23 2.80 4.27 -21.73
C ALA A 23 3.42 4.15 -20.33
N GLN A 24 3.95 5.26 -19.81
CA GLN A 24 4.42 5.33 -18.43
C GLN A 24 3.18 5.21 -17.53
N GLU A 25 2.94 4.01 -17.01
CA GLU A 25 2.01 3.80 -15.89
C GLU A 25 2.45 4.70 -14.74
N THR A 26 1.64 5.72 -14.46
CA THR A 26 1.80 6.53 -13.24
C THR A 26 1.26 5.73 -12.08
N GLU A 27 2.13 5.32 -11.18
CA GLU A 27 1.71 4.74 -9.90
C GLU A 27 1.28 5.89 -8.98
N THR A 28 0.36 5.62 -8.07
CA THR A 28 -0.21 6.65 -7.19
C THR A 28 0.16 6.29 -5.76
N ASP A 29 0.72 7.24 -5.02
CA ASP A 29 1.05 7.07 -3.62
C ASP A 29 -0.25 6.99 -2.76
N PRO A 30 -0.13 6.66 -1.47
CA PRO A 30 -1.28 6.50 -0.57
C PRO A 30 -2.14 7.76 -0.40
N THR A 31 -1.65 8.93 -0.82
CA THR A 31 -2.34 10.22 -0.75
C THR A 31 -3.04 10.62 -2.05
N GLY A 32 -2.96 9.77 -3.09
CA GLY A 32 -3.49 10.11 -4.40
C GLY A 32 -2.49 10.86 -5.30
N LYS A 33 -1.23 11.04 -4.87
CA LYS A 33 -0.22 11.75 -5.66
C LYS A 33 0.45 10.80 -6.65
N LYS A 34 0.54 11.24 -7.91
CA LYS A 34 1.23 10.48 -8.98
C LYS A 34 2.74 10.44 -8.73
N ILE A 35 3.31 9.25 -8.77
CA ILE A 35 4.75 8.96 -8.70
C ILE A 35 5.21 8.33 -10.02
N LYS A 36 6.47 8.56 -10.40
CA LYS A 36 7.05 8.00 -11.63
C LYS A 36 7.49 6.55 -11.37
N LYS A 37 7.02 5.62 -12.19
CA LYS A 37 7.43 4.20 -12.14
C LYS A 37 8.95 4.09 -12.30
N GLY A 38 9.63 3.56 -11.28
CA GLY A 38 11.10 3.42 -11.26
C GLY A 38 11.86 4.41 -10.36
N GLU A 39 11.17 5.30 -9.64
CA GLU A 39 11.77 6.03 -8.50
C GLU A 39 11.96 5.09 -7.30
N SER A 40 12.85 4.11 -7.42
CA SER A 40 13.53 3.57 -6.25
C SER A 40 14.56 4.64 -5.85
N GLN A 41 14.14 5.60 -5.04
CA GLN A 41 15.03 6.67 -4.58
C GLN A 41 16.08 6.07 -3.63
N THR A 42 17.24 5.82 -4.23
CA THR A 42 18.63 5.92 -3.74
C THR A 42 18.88 5.84 -2.23
N THR A 43 19.79 4.93 -1.87
CA THR A 43 20.43 4.78 -0.55
C THR A 43 20.65 6.12 0.17
N PRO A 44 20.09 6.32 1.39
CA PRO A 44 20.32 7.56 2.13
C PRO A 44 21.77 7.64 2.63
N VAL A 45 22.45 8.73 2.29
CA VAL A 45 23.56 9.30 3.09
C VAL A 45 23.06 9.43 4.54
N PRO A 46 23.86 9.19 5.60
CA PRO A 46 23.40 9.17 6.98
C PRO A 46 23.07 10.59 7.49
N ALA A 47 21.98 11.17 6.99
CA ALA A 47 21.29 12.28 7.59
C ALA A 47 20.36 11.72 8.68
N ALA A 48 20.16 12.48 9.76
CA ALA A 48 19.22 12.15 10.83
C ALA A 48 17.87 11.68 10.26
N VAL A 49 17.32 10.61 10.82
CA VAL A 49 16.04 10.03 10.36
C VAL A 49 14.93 11.07 10.51
N THR A 50 14.38 11.52 9.39
CA THR A 50 13.19 12.37 9.38
C THR A 50 11.99 11.52 9.77
N ARG A 51 11.12 12.05 10.64
CA ARG A 51 9.90 11.37 11.09
C ARG A 51 8.67 12.17 10.70
N LYS A 52 7.68 11.49 10.15
CA LYS A 52 6.33 12.03 9.93
C LYS A 52 5.31 11.06 10.50
N LYS A 53 4.17 11.59 10.96
CA LYS A 53 3.06 10.80 11.45
C LYS A 53 1.93 10.77 10.42
N ALA A 54 1.43 9.58 10.11
CA ALA A 54 0.21 9.39 9.32
C ALA A 54 -0.84 8.67 10.17
N ILE A 55 -2.10 8.99 9.91
CA ILE A 55 -3.26 8.44 10.63
C ILE A 55 -4.16 7.73 9.61
N PHE A 56 -4.53 6.50 9.93
CA PHE A 56 -5.48 5.70 9.18
C PHE A 56 -6.61 5.21 10.06
N GLU A 57 -7.78 5.04 9.47
CA GLU A 57 -8.89 4.29 10.07
C GLU A 57 -9.08 2.98 9.33
N LEU A 58 -9.13 1.86 10.06
CA LEU A 58 -9.39 0.54 9.52
C LEU A 58 -10.81 0.10 9.92
N TYR A 59 -11.56 -0.35 8.92
CA TYR A 59 -12.93 -0.82 9.02
C TYR A 59 -13.02 -2.29 8.64
N HIS A 60 -13.70 -3.11 9.44
CA HIS A 60 -14.04 -4.47 9.05
C HIS A 60 -15.19 -4.41 8.02
N GLU A 61 -15.00 -5.03 6.84
CA GLU A 61 -15.98 -4.98 5.75
C GLU A 61 -17.37 -5.51 6.12
N THR A 62 -17.48 -6.42 7.10
CA THR A 62 -18.75 -7.02 7.51
C THR A 62 -19.29 -6.50 8.84
N SER A 63 -18.57 -5.60 9.52
CA SER A 63 -18.96 -5.07 10.83
C SER A 63 -18.79 -3.56 10.89
N THR A 64 -19.92 -2.86 10.87
CA THR A 64 -19.99 -1.39 10.91
C THR A 64 -19.53 -0.79 12.25
N HIS A 65 -19.50 -1.59 13.31
CA HIS A 65 -19.09 -1.15 14.65
C HIS A 65 -17.61 -1.44 14.96
N HIS A 66 -16.91 -2.17 14.08
CA HIS A 66 -15.51 -2.49 14.27
C HIS A 66 -14.63 -1.48 13.52
N LYS A 67 -14.10 -0.50 14.26
CA LYS A 67 -13.21 0.55 13.77
C LYS A 67 -11.93 0.60 14.61
N MET A 68 -10.79 0.52 13.94
CA MET A 68 -9.48 0.73 14.54
C MET A 68 -8.84 2.01 13.99
N GLU A 69 -8.07 2.69 14.82
CA GLU A 69 -7.21 3.81 14.42
C GLU A 69 -5.76 3.35 14.42
N ILE A 70 -5.05 3.61 13.33
CA ILE A 70 -3.66 3.24 13.13
C ILE A 70 -2.85 4.53 13.00
N GLU A 71 -2.03 4.82 14.01
CA GLU A 71 -1.06 5.89 13.96
C GLU A 71 0.31 5.31 13.63
N VAL A 72 0.90 5.76 12.52
CA VAL A 72 2.24 5.32 12.08
C VAL A 72 3.21 6.49 12.08
N ILE A 73 4.42 6.24 12.57
CA ILE A 73 5.58 7.10 12.38
C ILE A 73 6.42 6.48 11.29
N PHE A 74 6.69 7.22 10.22
CA PHE A 74 7.42 6.71 9.06
C PHE A 74 8.57 7.64 8.63
N ASP A 75 9.51 7.09 7.88
CA ASP A 75 10.58 7.84 7.20
C ASP A 75 10.09 8.31 5.83
N PRO A 76 9.87 9.63 5.60
CA PRO A 76 9.38 10.14 4.33
C PRO A 76 10.46 10.18 3.24
N ARG A 77 11.72 9.81 3.52
CA ARG A 77 12.85 9.93 2.58
C ARG A 77 13.00 8.74 1.64
N VAL A 78 12.33 7.62 1.93
CA VAL A 78 12.42 6.36 1.17
C VAL A 78 11.02 5.97 0.74
N TYR A 79 10.84 5.57 -0.52
CA TYR A 79 9.56 5.06 -1.04
C TYR A 79 9.73 3.63 -1.57
N PRO A 80 8.89 2.64 -1.18
CA PRO A 80 7.80 2.71 -0.19
C PRO A 80 8.25 3.22 1.19
N TYR A 81 7.37 3.97 1.86
CA TYR A 81 7.68 4.60 3.15
C TYR A 81 7.85 3.55 4.23
N LYS A 82 9.03 3.51 4.85
CA LYS A 82 9.33 2.60 5.95
C LYS A 82 8.69 3.10 7.24
N VAL A 83 7.89 2.25 7.88
CA VAL A 83 7.34 2.50 9.22
C VAL A 83 8.42 2.24 10.26
N LEU A 84 8.55 3.18 11.18
CA LEU A 84 9.57 3.22 12.22
C LEU A 84 9.00 2.90 13.61
N ASP A 85 7.77 3.31 13.86
CA ASP A 85 7.04 3.10 15.11
C ASP A 85 5.54 3.39 14.88
N GLY A 86 4.71 3.18 15.89
CA GLY A 86 3.31 3.54 15.86
C GLY A 86 2.47 2.78 16.87
N LYS A 87 1.15 2.96 16.78
CA LYS A 87 0.20 2.26 17.66
C LYS A 87 -1.12 1.99 16.94
N ILE A 88 -1.83 0.99 17.44
CA ILE A 88 -3.20 0.67 17.01
C ILE A 88 -4.12 0.84 18.22
N SER A 89 -5.28 1.46 18.00
CA SER A 89 -6.30 1.64 19.03
C SER A 89 -7.70 1.50 18.46
N GLY A 90 -8.73 1.61 19.29
CA GLY A 90 -10.14 1.53 18.91
C GLY A 90 -10.78 0.22 19.35
N SER A 91 -11.50 -0.46 18.45
CA SER A 91 -12.26 -1.68 18.76
C SER A 91 -11.43 -2.97 18.85
N ILE A 92 -10.10 -2.88 18.77
CA ILE A 92 -9.20 -4.02 18.94
C ILE A 92 -9.18 -4.45 20.42
N CYS A 93 -9.09 -5.76 20.70
CA CYS A 93 -8.95 -6.22 22.09
C CYS A 93 -7.71 -5.57 22.74
N ASP A 94 -7.76 -5.27 24.04
CA ASP A 94 -6.67 -4.63 24.78
C ASP A 94 -6.24 -3.28 24.20
N SER A 95 -7.07 -2.62 23.39
CA SER A 95 -6.83 -1.21 23.04
C SER A 95 -6.67 -0.39 24.34
N PRO A 96 -5.65 0.48 24.43
CA PRO A 96 -4.74 0.96 23.38
C PRO A 96 -3.35 0.30 23.38
N HIS A 97 -3.20 -0.92 23.90
CA HIS A 97 -1.92 -1.56 24.17
C HIS A 97 -1.21 -2.18 22.95
N TRP A 98 -1.53 -1.75 21.72
CA TRP A 98 -0.91 -2.28 20.50
C TRP A 98 0.16 -1.36 19.97
N LYS A 99 1.40 -1.88 19.86
CA LYS A 99 2.54 -1.15 19.33
C LYS A 99 2.92 -1.68 17.94
N ILE A 100 3.09 -0.79 16.98
CA ILE A 100 3.58 -1.13 15.64
C ILE A 100 5.10 -1.36 15.71
N THR A 101 5.55 -2.54 15.27
CA THR A 101 6.95 -2.96 15.34
C THR A 101 7.67 -2.87 14.00
N GLU A 102 6.96 -3.07 12.90
CA GLU A 102 7.47 -2.89 11.55
C GLU A 102 6.35 -2.61 10.55
N GLY A 103 6.70 -2.02 9.41
CA GLY A 103 5.77 -1.86 8.32
C GLY A 103 6.28 -1.05 7.14
N GLU A 104 5.46 -1.00 6.10
CA GLU A 104 5.68 -0.26 4.86
C GLU A 104 4.37 0.32 4.35
N ILE A 105 4.44 1.53 3.78
CA ILE A 105 3.30 2.28 3.26
C ILE A 105 3.66 2.79 1.86
N GLY A 106 2.87 2.43 0.86
CA GLY A 106 3.13 2.80 -0.53
C GLY A 106 2.09 2.16 -1.46
N PRO A 107 2.51 1.40 -2.48
CA PRO A 107 1.58 0.67 -3.35
C PRO A 107 0.82 -0.43 -2.58
N GLY A 108 1.47 -0.97 -1.54
CA GLY A 108 0.86 -1.82 -0.53
C GLY A 108 0.96 -1.18 0.86
N LEU A 109 0.08 -1.65 1.74
CA LEU A 109 0.16 -1.44 3.18
C LEU A 109 0.59 -2.76 3.80
N ARG A 110 1.64 -2.74 4.63
CA ARG A 110 2.00 -3.85 5.50
C ARG A 110 2.34 -3.31 6.87
N ILE A 111 1.57 -3.65 7.90
CA ILE A 111 1.82 -3.25 9.29
C ILE A 111 1.87 -4.51 10.14
N LYS A 112 2.90 -4.64 10.97
CA LYS A 112 2.91 -5.60 12.08
C LYS A 112 2.86 -4.86 13.40
N ALA A 113 2.04 -5.37 14.31
CA ALA A 113 1.96 -4.85 15.66
C ALA A 113 1.89 -5.97 16.68
N GLU A 114 2.36 -5.66 17.88
CA GLU A 114 2.38 -6.55 19.03
C GLU A 114 1.54 -5.94 20.15
N ASN A 115 0.81 -6.81 20.85
CA ASN A 115 0.10 -6.44 22.06
C ASN A 115 1.10 -6.38 23.21
N THR A 116 1.22 -5.21 23.82
CA THR A 116 2.08 -4.97 24.98
C THR A 116 1.40 -5.40 26.29
N ASN A 117 0.12 -5.78 26.23
CA ASN A 117 -0.61 -6.42 27.31
C ASN A 117 -0.81 -7.92 26.99
N SER A 118 -1.03 -8.75 28.01
CA SER A 118 -1.21 -10.20 27.88
C SER A 118 -2.52 -10.66 28.50
N THR A 119 -3.64 -10.16 27.98
CA THR A 119 -4.97 -10.62 28.40
C THR A 119 -5.28 -11.98 27.76
N PRO A 120 -5.78 -12.96 28.53
CA PRO A 120 -6.23 -14.23 27.97
C PRO A 120 -7.27 -14.06 26.87
N ASN A 121 -7.19 -14.86 25.81
CA ASN A 121 -8.08 -14.83 24.63
C ASN A 121 -7.95 -13.61 23.72
N CYS A 122 -6.94 -12.77 23.92
CA CYS A 122 -6.59 -11.71 22.99
C CYS A 122 -5.33 -12.06 22.22
N SER A 123 -5.28 -11.61 20.96
CA SER A 123 -4.12 -11.86 20.11
C SER A 123 -2.90 -11.17 20.69
N THR A 124 -1.74 -11.80 20.54
CA THR A 124 -0.44 -11.20 20.91
C THR A 124 0.17 -10.43 19.75
N ASP A 125 -0.19 -10.78 18.52
CA ASP A 125 0.32 -10.18 17.30
C ASP A 125 -0.78 -9.96 16.27
N VAL A 126 -0.59 -8.96 15.40
CA VAL A 126 -1.46 -8.70 14.25
C VAL A 126 -0.63 -8.32 13.04
N VAL A 127 -1.13 -8.68 11.87
CA VAL A 127 -0.55 -8.31 10.59
C VAL A 127 -1.65 -7.74 9.70
N ILE A 128 -1.48 -6.49 9.27
CA ILE A 128 -2.40 -5.79 8.38
C ILE A 128 -1.73 -5.71 7.01
N ILE A 129 -2.36 -6.29 6.00
CA ILE A 129 -1.90 -6.22 4.61
C ILE A 129 -3.00 -5.59 3.77
N GLY A 130 -2.63 -4.76 2.80
CA GLY A 130 -3.57 -4.25 1.81
C GLY A 130 -2.89 -3.71 0.57
N SER A 131 -3.70 -3.50 -0.47
CA SER A 131 -3.30 -2.87 -1.73
C SER A 131 -3.94 -1.49 -1.83
N ALA A 132 -3.20 -0.51 -2.35
CA ALA A 132 -3.70 0.85 -2.48
C ALA A 132 -4.94 0.89 -3.38
N VAL A 133 -5.96 1.63 -2.95
CA VAL A 133 -7.19 1.89 -3.70
C VAL A 133 -7.47 3.39 -3.76
N GLN A 134 -8.09 3.84 -4.84
CA GLN A 134 -8.48 5.24 -5.01
C GLN A 134 -9.80 5.53 -4.26
N PRO A 135 -9.99 6.75 -3.71
CA PRO A 135 -9.12 7.92 -3.83
C PRO A 135 -7.95 8.00 -2.82
N ALA A 136 -8.03 7.38 -1.64
CA ALA A 136 -6.97 7.43 -0.62
C ALA A 136 -7.15 6.35 0.46
N GLY A 137 -6.90 5.10 0.13
CA GLY A 137 -7.04 4.01 1.10
C GLY A 137 -6.37 2.71 0.69
N TYR A 138 -6.63 1.67 1.45
CA TYR A 138 -6.21 0.30 1.17
C TYR A 138 -7.37 -0.66 1.36
N THR A 139 -7.39 -1.74 0.60
CA THR A 139 -8.24 -2.89 0.90
C THR A 139 -7.37 -4.12 1.06
N GLY A 140 -7.73 -5.01 1.98
CA GLY A 140 -6.94 -6.21 2.20
C GLY A 140 -7.38 -7.06 3.37
N THR A 141 -6.42 -7.64 4.08
CA THR A 141 -6.67 -8.61 5.15
C THR A 141 -5.97 -8.20 6.44
N TYR A 142 -6.72 -8.28 7.53
CA TYR A 142 -6.23 -8.17 8.88
C TYR A 142 -6.11 -9.59 9.43
N MET A 143 -4.92 -9.99 9.86
CA MET A 143 -4.61 -11.34 10.35
C MET A 143 -4.15 -11.27 11.80
N PHE A 144 -4.56 -12.24 12.62
CA PHE A 144 -4.24 -12.30 14.04
C PHE A 144 -4.30 -13.74 14.56
N ASN A 145 -3.59 -14.03 15.65
CA ASN A 145 -3.52 -15.37 16.22
C ASN A 145 -4.05 -15.39 17.66
N VAL A 146 -5.08 -16.20 17.92
CA VAL A 146 -5.60 -16.39 19.28
C VAL A 146 -5.40 -17.83 19.69
N ASN A 147 -4.70 -18.06 20.80
CA ASN A 147 -4.45 -19.40 21.34
C ASN A 147 -3.87 -20.39 20.31
N GLY A 148 -2.94 -19.92 19.48
CA GLY A 148 -2.27 -20.72 18.43
C GLY A 148 -3.10 -20.97 17.17
N SER A 149 -4.31 -20.41 17.07
CA SER A 149 -5.17 -20.50 15.88
C SER A 149 -5.12 -19.19 15.10
N ALA A 150 -4.91 -19.29 13.79
CA ALA A 150 -4.85 -18.15 12.89
C ALA A 150 -6.26 -17.74 12.43
N TYR A 151 -6.55 -16.45 12.55
CA TYR A 151 -7.79 -15.82 12.12
C TYR A 151 -7.51 -14.62 11.24
N GLY A 152 -8.52 -14.19 10.50
CA GLY A 152 -8.45 -12.94 9.78
C GLY A 152 -9.77 -12.51 9.18
N PHE A 153 -9.83 -11.25 8.79
CA PHE A 153 -10.98 -10.67 8.11
C PHE A 153 -10.55 -9.66 7.06
N LYS A 154 -11.45 -9.40 6.10
CA LYS A 154 -11.23 -8.37 5.09
C LYS A 154 -11.48 -6.98 5.67
N HIS A 155 -10.63 -6.03 5.32
CA HIS A 155 -10.75 -4.65 5.78
C HIS A 155 -10.61 -3.65 4.66
N SER A 156 -11.15 -2.47 4.93
CA SER A 156 -10.86 -1.24 4.21
C SER A 156 -10.17 -0.27 5.17
N THR A 157 -9.07 0.32 4.74
CA THR A 157 -8.32 1.33 5.47
C THR A 157 -8.45 2.66 4.75
N LEU A 158 -8.83 3.72 5.47
CA LEU A 158 -8.95 5.09 4.96
C LEU A 158 -7.79 5.93 5.49
N PHE A 159 -7.11 6.66 4.61
CA PHE A 159 -6.13 7.67 5.02
C PHE A 159 -6.86 8.92 5.52
N ILE A 160 -6.56 9.33 6.76
CA ILE A 160 -7.23 10.48 7.40
C ILE A 160 -6.38 11.75 7.29
N GLY A 161 -5.06 11.63 7.40
CA GLY A 161 -4.17 12.78 7.26
C GLY A 161 -2.79 12.60 7.88
N TYR A 162 -2.02 13.68 7.82
CA TYR A 162 -0.72 13.80 8.46
C TYR A 162 -0.80 14.66 9.71
N SER A 163 0.08 14.36 10.68
CA SER A 163 0.32 15.21 11.84
C SER A 163 1.81 15.29 12.14
N ASN A 164 2.19 16.25 12.99
CA ASN A 164 3.56 16.27 13.51
C ASN A 164 3.73 15.12 14.52
N PRO A 165 4.88 14.42 14.47
CA PRO A 165 5.15 13.29 15.36
C PRO A 165 5.14 13.68 16.83
#